data_AF-A0A1G3QF86-F1
#
_entry.id   AF-A0A1G3QF86-F1
#
_cell.length_a   1.000
_cell.length_b   1.000
_cell.length_c   1.000
_cell.angle_alpha   90.00
_cell.angle_beta   90.00
_cell.angle_gamma   90.00
#
_symmetry.space_group_name_H-M   'P 1'
#
loop_
_entity.id
_entity.type
_entity.pdbx_description
1 polymer ?
#
loop_
_entity_poly.entity_id
_entity_poly.type
_entity_poly.pdbx_seq_one_letter_code
_entity_poly.pdbx_strand_id
1 'polypeptide(L)'
;MQKSITFEEEMRMSDEIQAAQPVNEGAVAPEGTKAAAHKTKKINRMSAADLSSKIEEIEKGNLAGSTYYKHLLQRKRELGA
;
A
#
# COMPACT_ATOMS: atom_id res chain seq x y z
N MET A 1 -29.81 -38.32 8.46
CA MET A 1 -28.82 -39.32 8.01
C MET A 1 -27.68 -38.58 7.31
N GLN A 2 -26.45 -38.97 7.64
CA GLN A 2 -25.22 -38.71 6.88
C GLN A 2 -25.44 -39.10 5.39
N LYS A 3 -24.71 -38.62 4.38
CA LYS A 3 -23.25 -38.73 4.14
C LYS A 3 -22.89 -37.71 3.04
N SER A 4 -21.88 -36.86 3.20
CA SER A 4 -20.45 -37.14 2.94
C SER A 4 -20.18 -37.55 1.49
N ILE A 5 -19.44 -36.73 0.75
CA ILE A 5 -18.05 -37.01 0.29
C ILE A 5 -17.68 -35.97 -0.79
N THR A 6 -16.83 -34.97 -0.51
CA THR A 6 -15.34 -34.94 -0.48
C THR A 6 -14.73 -34.83 -1.88
N PHE A 7 -13.79 -33.88 -2.03
CA PHE A 7 -12.39 -34.10 -2.43
C PHE A 7 -11.91 -33.06 -3.47
N GLU A 8 -10.65 -32.64 -3.32
CA GLU A 8 -9.90 -31.70 -4.17
C GLU A 8 -10.42 -30.25 -4.13
N GLU A 9 -9.75 -29.30 -3.49
CA GLU A 9 -8.45 -28.82 -3.94
C GLU A 9 -7.70 -28.21 -2.75
N GLU A 10 -6.58 -28.86 -2.45
CA GLU A 10 -5.43 -28.33 -1.79
C GLU A 10 -5.19 -26.84 -2.11
N MET A 11 -4.80 -26.03 -1.13
CA MET A 11 -3.41 -25.62 -1.03
C MET A 11 -3.23 -24.55 0.04
N ARG A 12 -2.53 -25.00 1.08
CA ARG A 12 -1.30 -24.40 1.58
C ARG A 12 -1.37 -23.13 2.43
N MET A 13 -0.57 -23.26 3.49
CA MET A 13 0.19 -22.22 4.19
C MET A 13 -0.64 -21.52 5.25
N SER A 14 -0.77 -22.11 6.46
CA SER A 14 0.30 -22.48 7.41
C SER A 14 1.19 -21.31 7.80
N ASP A 15 1.38 -21.25 9.12
CA ASP A 15 2.34 -20.45 9.88
C ASP A 15 1.90 -19.00 10.09
N GLU A 16 1.24 -18.69 11.21
CA GLU A 16 1.89 -18.45 12.51
C GLU A 16 2.92 -17.32 12.39
N ILE A 17 2.71 -16.21 13.13
CA ILE A 17 3.70 -15.58 14.02
C ILE A 17 3.06 -14.34 14.67
N GLN A 18 2.87 -14.50 15.98
CA GLN A 18 2.89 -13.55 17.07
C GLN A 18 3.53 -12.15 16.86
N ALA A 19 3.04 -11.24 17.71
CA ALA A 19 3.82 -10.27 18.48
C ALA A 19 4.31 -8.99 17.78
N ALA A 20 3.77 -7.86 18.26
CA ALA A 20 4.43 -7.00 19.24
C ALA A 20 4.09 -5.52 18.97
N GLN A 21 3.38 -4.92 19.92
CA GLN A 21 3.61 -3.51 20.22
C GLN A 21 5.04 -3.39 20.78
N PRO A 22 5.71 -2.27 20.48
CA PRO A 22 6.05 -1.41 21.60
C PRO A 22 5.57 0.02 21.38
N VAL A 23 4.86 0.51 22.40
CA VAL A 23 4.78 1.94 22.74
C VAL A 23 6.19 2.41 23.08
N ASN A 24 6.66 3.48 22.43
CA ASN A 24 7.84 4.20 22.88
C ASN A 24 7.46 5.67 23.06
N GLU A 25 7.29 6.05 24.32
CA GLU A 25 7.17 7.43 24.77
C GLU A 25 8.53 8.15 24.67
N GLY A 26 8.50 9.38 24.16
CA GLY A 26 9.47 10.42 24.52
C GLY A 26 10.77 10.47 23.71
N ALA A 27 10.92 11.52 22.88
CA ALA A 27 12.15 12.31 22.82
C ALA A 27 11.95 13.56 21.94
N VAL A 28 12.20 14.69 22.58
CA VAL A 28 12.27 16.07 22.11
C VAL A 28 13.05 16.28 20.80
N ALA A 29 12.56 17.24 20.00
CA ALA A 29 13.25 17.81 18.84
C ALA A 29 14.56 18.51 19.26
N PRO A 30 15.54 18.57 18.35
CA PRO A 30 15.91 19.88 17.81
C PRO A 30 16.09 19.90 16.29
N GLU A 31 15.99 21.11 15.75
CA GLU A 31 15.99 21.45 14.34
C GLU A 31 17.14 20.87 13.51
N GLY A 32 16.80 20.43 12.30
CA GLY A 32 17.74 19.97 11.29
C GLY A 32 17.05 18.99 10.35
N THR A 33 16.35 19.53 9.35
CA THR A 33 15.95 18.91 8.06
C THR A 33 16.16 17.39 7.93
N LYS A 34 15.50 16.61 8.77
CA LYS A 34 15.20 15.22 8.47
C LYS A 34 13.84 15.29 7.84
N ALA A 35 13.81 15.19 6.51
CA ALA A 35 12.64 14.70 5.80
C ALA A 35 12.14 13.52 6.64
N ALA A 36 11.05 13.76 7.39
CA ALA A 36 10.47 12.78 8.29
C ALA A 36 10.45 11.49 7.50
N ALA A 37 10.97 10.39 8.07
CA ALA A 37 10.99 9.09 7.43
C ALA A 37 9.55 8.77 7.03
N HIS A 38 9.20 9.22 5.83
CA HIS A 38 7.84 9.39 5.41
C HIS A 38 7.49 7.96 5.12
N LYS A 39 6.72 7.31 6.01
CA LYS A 39 6.23 5.93 5.84
C LYS A 39 6.01 5.76 4.35
N THR A 40 6.90 5.02 3.68
CA THR A 40 7.11 5.22 2.24
C THR A 40 5.80 4.82 1.59
N LYS A 41 4.99 5.82 1.23
CA LYS A 41 3.64 5.57 0.71
C LYS A 41 3.85 4.64 -0.49
N LYS A 42 3.00 3.63 -0.65
CA LYS A 42 3.17 2.61 -1.71
C LYS A 42 3.42 3.26 -3.08
N ILE A 43 2.77 4.40 -3.35
CA ILE A 43 2.95 5.24 -4.54
C ILE A 43 4.38 5.72 -4.79
N ASN A 44 5.18 5.95 -3.74
CA ASN A 44 6.57 6.42 -3.86
C ASN A 44 7.50 5.31 -4.35
N ARG A 45 7.10 4.04 -4.20
CA ARG A 45 7.82 2.86 -4.68
C ARG A 45 7.36 2.40 -6.07
N MET A 46 6.32 3.01 -6.64
CA MET A 46 5.78 2.65 -7.95
C MET A 46 6.60 3.33 -9.07
N SER A 47 6.78 2.61 -10.18
CA SER A 47 7.39 3.18 -11.39
C SER A 47 6.41 4.10 -12.12
N ALA A 48 6.89 4.92 -13.06
CA ALA A 48 6.03 5.78 -13.87
C ALA A 48 5.00 5.00 -14.71
N ALA A 49 5.37 3.79 -15.15
CA ALA A 49 4.47 2.87 -15.84
C ALA A 49 3.35 2.39 -14.91
N ASP A 50 3.69 1.92 -13.71
CA ASP A 50 2.71 1.44 -12.73
C ASP A 50 1.74 2.54 -12.27
N LEU A 51 2.25 3.76 -12.09
CA LEU A 51 1.43 4.91 -11.76
C LEU A 51 0.41 5.20 -12.86
N SER A 52 0.83 5.13 -14.13
CA SER A 52 -0.06 5.37 -15.28
C SER A 52 -1.13 4.28 -15.38
N SER A 53 -0.77 3.01 -15.27
CA SER A 53 -1.72 1.90 -15.26
C SER A 53 -2.76 2.04 -14.13
N LYS A 54 -2.34 2.48 -12.94
CA LYS A 54 -3.25 2.66 -11.81
C LYS A 54 -4.17 3.88 -11.98
N ILE A 55 -3.68 4.95 -12.61
CA ILE A 55 -4.49 6.12 -12.99
C ILE A 55 -5.60 5.69 -13.95
N GLU A 56 -5.28 4.94 -15.00
CA GLU A 56 -6.26 4.46 -15.99
C GLU A 56 -7.33 3.54 -15.36
N GLU A 57 -6.93 2.65 -14.46
CA GLU A 57 -7.86 1.78 -13.73
C GLU A 57 -8.86 2.60 -12.89
N ILE A 58 -8.38 3.64 -12.21
CA ILE A 58 -9.22 4.52 -11.39
C ILE A 58 -10.14 5.39 -12.25
N GLU A 59 -9.69 5.82 -13.42
CA GLU A 59 -10.49 6.57 -14.39
C GLU A 59 -11.62 5.70 -14.95
N LYS A 60 -11.33 4.45 -15.32
CA LYS A 60 -12.35 3.47 -15.74
C LYS A 60 -13.37 3.20 -14.64
N GLY A 61 -12.94 3.24 -13.37
CA GLY A 61 -13.81 3.11 -12.21
C GLY A 61 -14.57 4.38 -11.82
N ASN A 62 -14.42 5.48 -12.57
CA ASN A 62 -15.02 6.79 -12.27
C ASN A 62 -14.66 7.35 -10.87
N LEU A 63 -13.48 6.97 -10.36
CA LEU A 63 -12.97 7.35 -9.03
C LEU A 63 -11.90 8.45 -9.10
N ALA A 64 -11.86 9.21 -10.20
CA ALA A 64 -10.91 10.30 -10.44
C ALA A 64 -10.98 11.43 -9.39
N GLY A 65 -12.05 11.52 -8.59
CA GLY A 65 -12.14 12.47 -7.48
C GLY A 65 -11.35 12.07 -6.23
N SER A 66 -10.92 10.81 -6.13
CA SER A 66 -10.31 10.24 -4.91
C SER A 66 -8.99 10.92 -4.54
N THR A 67 -8.75 11.06 -3.24
CA THR A 67 -7.47 11.52 -2.70
C THR A 67 -6.30 10.66 -3.19
N TYR A 68 -6.53 9.35 -3.34
CA TYR A 68 -5.51 8.43 -3.86
C TYR A 68 -5.14 8.75 -5.32
N TYR A 69 -6.12 9.06 -6.16
CA TYR A 69 -5.90 9.48 -7.55
C TYR A 69 -5.06 10.76 -7.63
N LYS A 70 -5.39 11.77 -6.82
CA LYS A 70 -4.62 13.02 -6.73
C LYS A 70 -3.17 12.76 -6.35
N HIS A 71 -2.92 11.83 -5.43
CA HIS A 71 -1.56 11.45 -5.03
C HIS A 71 -0.80 10.71 -6.15
N LEU A 72 -1.47 9.87 -6.94
CA LEU A 72 -0.85 9.20 -8.10
C LEU A 72 -0.44 10.22 -9.17
N LEU A 73 -1.31 11.20 -9.48
CA LEU A 73 -1.01 12.28 -10.42
C LEU A 73 0.16 13.14 -9.94
N GLN A 74 0.14 13.53 -8.67
CA GLN A 74 1.23 14.31 -8.08
C GLN A 74 2.56 13.56 -8.19
N ARG A 75 2.58 12.26 -7.84
CA ARG A 75 3.79 11.44 -7.93
C ARG A 75 4.28 11.27 -9.37
N LYS A 76 3.36 11.09 -10.33
CA LYS A 76 3.69 11.01 -11.76
C LYS A 76 4.36 12.30 -12.26
N ARG A 77 3.88 13.47 -11.83
CA ARG A 77 4.49 14.76 -12.16
C ARG A 77 5.88 14.94 -11.54
N GLU A 78 6.07 14.51 -10.30
CA GLU A 78 7.39 14.56 -9.63
C GLU A 78 8.45 13.68 -10.32
N LEU A 79 8.04 12.61 -11.00
CA LEU A 79 8.94 11.74 -11.76
C LEU A 79 9.38 12.33 -13.11
N GLY A 80 8.86 13.50 -13.52
CA GLY A 80 9.32 14.22 -14.71
C GLY A 80 8.77 13.70 -16.04
N ALA A 81 7.51 13.28 -16.07
CA ALA A 81 6.78 12.92 -17.29
C ALA A 81 5.91 14.08 -17.80
#